data_AF-A0A7X0IAJ8-F1
#
_entry.id   AF-A0A7X0IAJ8-F1
#
_cell.length_a   1.000
_cell.length_b   1.000
_cell.length_c   1.000
_cell.angle_alpha   90.00
_cell.angle_beta   90.00
_cell.angle_gamma   90.00
#
_symmetry.space_group_name_H-M   'P 1'
#
loop_
_entity.id
_entity.type
_entity.pdbx_description
1 polymer ?
#
loop_
_entity_poly.entity_id
_entity_poly.type
_entity_poly.pdbx_seq_one_letter_code
_entity_poly.pdbx_strand_id
1 'polypeptide(L)'
;MGHSSFSIRLNDVQTEALMRQAHLEGRRVEDVIRSAVQRHIDGRQAAITLMSRWSLDREDLAAAAAALNVEPLTDEEWSQAVRPPVPRTRVS
;
A
#
# COMPACT_ATOMS: atom_id res chain seq x y z
N MET A 1 -4.50 3.89 -20.61
CA MET A 1 -4.33 3.57 -19.19
C MET A 1 -4.36 2.05 -19.07
N GLY A 2 -3.26 1.42 -18.64
CA GLY A 2 -3.18 -0.04 -18.57
C GLY A 2 -4.01 -0.56 -17.41
N HIS A 3 -4.94 -1.48 -17.67
CA HIS A 3 -5.59 -2.25 -16.61
C HIS A 3 -4.62 -3.35 -16.19
N SER A 4 -3.92 -3.15 -15.07
CA SER A 4 -3.12 -4.21 -14.46
C SER A 4 -4.07 -5.23 -13.81
N SER A 5 -4.16 -6.42 -14.39
CA SER A 5 -4.90 -7.54 -13.82
C SER A 5 -3.92 -8.48 -13.12
N PHE A 6 -4.21 -8.86 -11.89
CA PHE A 6 -3.44 -9.83 -11.13
C PHE A 6 -4.37 -10.87 -10.52
N SER A 7 -3.92 -12.12 -10.44
CA SER A 7 -4.70 -13.24 -9.91
C SER A 7 -4.20 -13.60 -8.52
N ILE A 8 -5.11 -13.68 -7.56
CA ILE A 8 -4.82 -14.06 -6.17
C ILE A 8 -5.45 -15.41 -5.91
N ARG A 9 -4.67 -16.36 -5.39
CA ARG A 9 -5.21 -17.63 -4.89
C ARG A 9 -5.55 -17.49 -3.42
N LEU A 10 -6.82 -17.65 -3.09
CA LEU A 10 -7.33 -17.69 -1.73
C LEU A 10 -7.66 -19.14 -1.39
N ASN A 11 -7.47 -19.51 -0.13
CA ASN A 11 -8.01 -20.77 0.39
C ASN A 11 -9.50 -20.62 0.75
N ASP A 12 -10.17 -21.73 1.05
CA ASP A 12 -11.61 -21.75 1.33
C ASP A 12 -11.99 -20.85 2.51
N VAL A 13 -11.17 -20.83 3.57
CA VAL A 13 -11.39 -20.00 4.77
C VAL A 13 -11.32 -18.51 4.44
N GLN A 14 -10.33 -18.10 3.65
CA GLN A 14 -10.14 -16.73 3.20
C GLN A 14 -11.28 -16.29 2.26
N THR A 15 -11.70 -17.19 1.39
CA THR A 15 -12.79 -16.94 0.44
C THR A 15 -14.13 -16.75 1.18
N GLU A 16 -14.44 -17.62 2.12
CA GLU A 16 -15.61 -17.51 3.01
C GLU A 16 -15.60 -16.21 3.82
N ALA A 17 -14.47 -15.85 4.43
CA ALA A 17 -14.33 -14.61 5.19
C ALA A 17 -14.58 -13.39 4.32
N LEU A 18 -14.02 -13.37 3.11
CA LEU A 18 -14.17 -12.27 2.17
C LEU A 18 -15.60 -12.15 1.62
N MET A 19 -16.24 -13.27 1.30
CA MET A 19 -17.65 -13.29 0.89
C MET A 19 -18.58 -12.81 2.01
N ARG A 20 -18.35 -13.24 3.25
CA ARG A 20 -19.10 -12.73 4.41
C ARG A 20 -18.93 -11.24 4.59
N GLN A 21 -17.70 -10.73 4.48
CA GLN A 21 -17.45 -9.30 4.61
C GLN A 21 -18.12 -8.49 3.50
N ALA A 22 -18.05 -8.96 2.25
CA ALA A 22 -18.75 -8.33 1.13
C ALA A 22 -20.27 -8.30 1.35
N HIS A 23 -20.84 -9.38 1.87
CA HIS A 23 -22.26 -9.44 2.23
C HIS A 23 -22.62 -8.46 3.34
N LEU A 24 -21.84 -8.38 4.41
CA LEU A 24 -22.04 -7.45 5.52
C LEU A 24 -21.96 -5.97 5.08
N GLU A 25 -21.06 -5.67 4.16
CA GLU A 25 -20.91 -4.31 3.59
C GLU A 25 -21.95 -4.00 2.49
N GLY A 26 -22.71 -4.98 2.01
CA GLY A 26 -23.63 -4.82 0.89
C GLY A 26 -22.91 -4.53 -0.44
N ARG A 27 -21.67 -5.01 -0.59
CA ARG A 27 -20.78 -4.71 -1.73
C ARG A 27 -20.35 -5.98 -2.46
N ARG A 28 -19.79 -5.82 -3.67
CA ARG A 28 -19.15 -6.93 -4.36
C ARG A 28 -17.81 -7.26 -3.71
N VAL A 29 -17.42 -8.54 -3.74
CA VAL A 29 -16.12 -9.01 -3.26
C VAL A 29 -14.96 -8.22 -3.87
N GLU A 30 -15.00 -7.96 -5.17
CA GLU A 30 -13.98 -7.17 -5.88
C GLU A 30 -13.83 -5.75 -5.32
N ASP A 31 -14.94 -5.11 -4.91
CA ASP A 31 -14.91 -3.76 -4.37
C ASP A 31 -14.32 -3.74 -2.95
N VAL A 32 -14.55 -4.78 -2.16
CA VAL A 32 -13.93 -4.97 -0.84
C VAL A 32 -12.42 -5.17 -1.00
N ILE A 33 -12.00 -6.05 -1.90
CA ILE A 33 -10.57 -6.26 -2.22
C ILE A 33 -9.94 -4.94 -2.68
N ARG A 34 -10.56 -4.25 -3.64
CA ARG A 34 -10.06 -2.98 -4.17
C ARG A 34 -9.89 -1.94 -3.07
N SER A 35 -10.87 -1.83 -2.17
CA SER A 35 -10.81 -0.89 -1.05
C SER A 35 -9.70 -1.24 -0.07
N ALA A 36 -9.53 -2.53 0.24
CA ALA A 36 -8.47 -3.00 1.13
C ALA A 36 -7.07 -2.76 0.53
N VAL A 37 -6.89 -3.07 -0.76
CA VAL A 37 -5.65 -2.80 -1.50
C VAL A 37 -5.37 -1.30 -1.55
N GLN A 38 -6.38 -0.48 -1.85
CA GLN A 38 -6.22 0.98 -1.87
C GLN A 38 -5.81 1.52 -0.50
N ARG A 39 -6.46 1.09 0.59
CA ARG A 39 -6.09 1.48 1.96
C ARG A 39 -4.65 1.08 2.30
N HIS A 40 -4.21 -0.10 1.85
CA HIS A 40 -2.84 -0.56 2.05
C HIS A 40 -1.84 0.32 1.29
N ILE A 41 -2.12 0.65 0.03
CA ILE A 41 -1.31 1.56 -0.78
C ILE A 41 -1.26 2.96 -0.14
N ASP A 42 -2.41 3.51 0.25
CA ASP A 42 -2.50 4.83 0.87
C ASP A 42 -1.73 4.88 2.20
N GLY A 43 -1.86 3.84 3.03
CA GLY A 43 -1.11 3.70 4.27
C GLY A 43 0.40 3.63 4.04
N ARG A 44 0.82 2.93 2.99
CA ARG A 44 2.24 2.85 2.60
C ARG A 44 2.77 4.20 2.10
N GLN A 45 2.00 4.94 1.31
CA GLN A 45 2.34 6.30 0.87
C GLN A 45 2.41 7.28 2.05
N ALA A 46 1.53 7.14 3.04
CA ALA A 46 1.59 7.92 4.27
C ALA A 46 2.86 7.62 5.08
N ALA A 47 3.22 6.34 5.23
CA ALA A 47 4.47 5.94 5.87
C ALA A 47 5.69 6.52 5.14
N ILE A 48 5.73 6.37 3.83
CA ILE A 48 6.75 6.96 2.94
C ILE A 48 6.89 8.48 3.15
N THR A 49 5.77 9.20 3.22
CA THR A 49 5.77 10.66 3.46
C THR A 49 6.34 11.02 4.83
N LEU A 50 5.98 10.26 5.87
CA LEU A 50 6.52 10.45 7.22
C LEU A 50 8.03 10.18 7.28
N MET A 51 8.52 9.18 6.55
CA MET A 51 9.95 8.89 6.45
C MET A 51 10.73 10.04 5.83
N SER A 52 10.24 10.56 4.70
CA SER A 52 10.81 11.74 4.03
C SER A 52 10.87 12.94 4.99
N ARG A 53 9.79 13.15 5.76
CA ARG A 53 9.70 14.23 6.75
C ARG A 53 10.65 14.06 7.94
N TRP A 54 10.91 12.84 8.37
CA TRP A 54 11.73 12.54 9.54
C TRP A 54 13.19 12.21 9.20
N SER A 55 13.56 12.26 7.91
CA SER A 55 14.90 11.89 7.44
C SER A 55 15.35 10.52 7.95
N LEU A 56 14.40 9.59 8.06
CA LEU A 56 14.72 8.21 8.46
C LEU A 56 15.51 7.55 7.33
N ASP A 57 16.66 6.97 7.67
CA ASP A 57 17.49 6.28 6.71
C ASP A 57 16.91 4.89 6.39
N ARG A 58 17.30 4.38 5.22
CA ARG A 58 16.81 3.09 4.70
C ARG A 58 17.10 1.93 5.65
N GLU A 59 18.24 1.98 6.31
CA GLU A 59 18.68 0.95 7.25
C GLU A 59 17.78 0.88 8.49
N ASP A 60 17.36 2.02 9.04
CA ASP A 60 16.48 2.08 10.22
C ASP A 60 15.12 1.44 9.93
N LEU A 61 14.61 1.63 8.71
CA LEU A 61 13.35 1.03 8.27
C LEU A 61 13.47 -0.45 7.92
N ALA A 62 14.60 -0.87 7.36
CA ALA A 62 14.87 -2.28 7.18
C ALA A 62 14.92 -3.00 8.55
N ALA A 63 15.55 -2.37 9.55
CA ALA A 63 15.56 -2.87 10.92
C ALA A 63 14.16 -2.89 11.55
N ALA A 64 13.36 -1.84 11.37
CA ALA A 64 11.99 -1.78 11.87
C ALA A 64 11.07 -2.81 11.18
N ALA A 65 11.19 -2.98 9.85
CA ALA A 65 10.45 -3.96 9.08
C ALA A 65 10.77 -5.40 9.53
N ALA A 66 12.06 -5.68 9.77
CA ALA A 66 12.49 -6.95 10.35
C ALA A 66 11.92 -7.17 11.77
N ALA A 67 11.95 -6.15 12.63
CA ALA A 67 11.40 -6.23 13.99
C ALA A 67 9.87 -6.45 14.00
N LEU A 68 9.15 -5.89 13.02
CA LEU A 68 7.71 -6.03 12.86
C LEU A 68 7.30 -7.23 11.98
N ASN A 69 8.27 -8.00 11.47
CA ASN A 69 8.08 -9.11 10.53
C ASN A 69 7.19 -8.73 9.31
N VAL A 70 7.45 -7.56 8.73
CA VAL A 70 6.81 -7.06 7.51
C VAL A 70 7.83 -6.90 6.39
N GLU A 71 7.36 -6.89 5.15
CA GLU A 71 8.24 -6.79 3.99
C GLU A 71 8.86 -5.37 3.90
N PRO A 72 10.19 -5.26 3.70
CA PRO A 72 10.85 -3.97 3.57
C PRO A 72 10.44 -3.25 2.27
N LEU A 73 10.65 -1.93 2.23
CA LEU A 73 10.45 -1.13 1.02
C LEU A 73 11.43 -1.54 -0.08
N THR A 74 10.95 -1.64 -1.31
CA THR A 74 11.77 -1.87 -2.50
C THR A 74 12.54 -0.59 -2.88
N ASP A 75 13.56 -0.73 -3.74
CA ASP A 75 14.32 0.41 -4.28
C ASP A 75 13.44 1.46 -4.96
N GLU A 76 12.42 1.02 -5.70
CA GLU A 76 11.47 1.87 -6.40
C GLU A 76 10.64 2.71 -5.41
N GLU A 77 10.13 2.08 -4.36
CA GLU A 77 9.33 2.76 -3.33
C GLU A 77 10.17 3.69 -2.48
N TRP A 78 11.43 3.33 -2.24
CA TRP A 78 12.41 4.19 -1.59
C TRP A 78 12.69 5.44 -2.44
N SER A 79 12.91 5.27 -3.74
CA SER A 79 13.12 6.37 -4.68
C SER A 79 11.93 7.34 -4.71
N GLN A 80 10.69 6.81 -4.68
CA GLN A 80 9.48 7.64 -4.59
C GLN A 80 9.38 8.40 -3.25
N ALA A 81 9.88 7.82 -2.16
CA ALA A 81 9.82 8.41 -0.82
C ALA A 81 10.79 9.58 -0.61
N VAL A 82 12.00 9.46 -1.16
CA VAL A 82 13.08 10.44 -0.96
C VAL A 82 13.03 11.55 -2.02
N ARG A 83 12.28 11.36 -3.12
CA ARG A 83 12.14 12.37 -4.16
C ARG A 83 11.38 13.59 -3.60
N PRO A 84 11.94 14.81 -3.64
CA PRO A 84 11.22 16.00 -3.21
C PRO A 84 9.95 16.15 -4.05
N PRO A 85 8.83 16.61 -3.46
CA PRO A 85 7.61 16.84 -4.22
C PRO A 85 7.92 17.82 -5.35
N VAL A 86 7.63 17.39 -6.59
CA VAL A 86 7.76 18.26 -7.77
C VAL A 86 6.91 19.51 -7.50
N PRO A 87 7.48 20.73 -7.53
CA PRO A 87 6.68 21.93 -7.34
C PRO A 87 5.63 21.94 -8.45
N ARG A 88 4.35 21.90 -8.06
CA ARG A 88 3.25 22.10 -8.99
C ARG A 88 3.35 23.54 -9.46
N THR A 89 3.99 23.76 -10.61
CA THR A 89 4.06 25.07 -11.25
C THR A 89 2.63 25.53 -11.49
N ARG A 90 2.17 26.48 -10.69
CA ARG A 90 0.87 27.11 -10.86
C ARG A 90 1.01 27.98 -12.12
N VAL A 91 0.60 27.44 -13.25
CA VAL A 91 0.45 28.23 -14.48
C VAL A 91 -0.62 29.28 -14.17
N SER A 92 -0.20 30.54 -14.13
CA SER A 92 -1.08 31.71 -14.00
C SER A 92 -1.55 32.14 -15.37
#